data_AF-D1A1C4-F1
#
_entry.id   AF-D1A1C4-F1
#
_cell.length_a   1.000
_cell.length_b   1.000
_cell.length_c   1.000
_cell.angle_alpha   90.00
_cell.angle_beta   90.00
_cell.angle_gamma   90.00
#
_symmetry.space_group_name_H-M   'P 1'
#
loop_
_entity.id
_entity.type
_entity.pdbx_description
1 polymer ?
#
loop_
_entity_poly.entity_id
_entity_poly.type
_entity_poly.pdbx_seq_one_letter_code
_entity_poly.pdbx_strand_id
1 'polypeptide(L)'
;MKRPLRRLTVLASATAAALAALISPPAASAAQAADEFADCPSLPADARPLTWKCYVLTAEDTLIGVSLGRMHAHTKEPIRLTVAQGSLTNGKTVAKLGALRANPIPFVTGVPGTPFEVPHPTGWKLEITPTGMIEPGILVPHKLGVTARIIGDGLGDSCRVGSSSRPIVIDPVVNWALPWVSNGKVGTRMKVADIVYSLPIATGCNGKDFTVNQLLGLPANSVSNQFQVTWTMISKRY
;
A
#
# COMPACT_ATOMS: atom_id res chain seq x y z
N MET A 1 8.10 -73.48 56.08
CA MET A 1 7.39 -74.59 55.38
C MET A 1 7.28 -74.20 53.90
N LYS A 2 7.97 -74.88 52.99
CA LYS A 2 7.43 -75.78 51.93
C LYS A 2 6.30 -75.11 51.11
N ARG A 3 6.27 -75.03 49.78
CA ARG A 3 7.10 -75.41 48.61
C ARG A 3 6.35 -74.81 47.36
N PRO A 4 6.76 -74.97 46.09
CA PRO A 4 6.84 -73.85 45.14
C PRO A 4 6.08 -74.06 43.80
N LEU A 5 6.28 -73.07 42.90
CA LEU A 5 6.34 -73.16 41.43
C LEU A 5 5.06 -73.20 40.57
N ARG A 6 5.22 -72.51 39.41
CA ARG A 6 4.66 -72.76 38.05
C ARG A 6 3.27 -72.14 37.75
N ARG A 7 3.03 -71.40 36.66
CA ARG A 7 3.69 -71.28 35.33
C ARG A 7 3.55 -69.87 34.72
N LEU A 8 4.51 -69.55 33.86
CA LEU A 8 4.48 -68.52 32.80
C LEU A 8 3.32 -68.71 31.82
N THR A 9 2.78 -67.60 31.30
CA THR A 9 2.73 -67.31 29.85
C THR A 9 2.49 -65.82 29.60
N VAL A 10 3.37 -65.24 28.79
CA VAL A 10 3.36 -63.89 28.20
C VAL A 10 2.56 -63.92 26.90
N LEU A 11 1.85 -62.82 26.58
CA LEU A 11 1.60 -62.24 25.23
C LEU A 11 0.67 -61.03 25.45
N ALA A 12 1.16 -59.81 25.68
CA ALA A 12 1.67 -58.86 24.68
C ALA A 12 0.64 -58.50 23.59
N SER A 13 -0.13 -57.43 23.83
CA SER A 13 -0.85 -56.70 22.79
C SER A 13 -0.60 -55.21 23.01
N ALA A 14 0.29 -54.67 22.17
CA ALA A 14 0.67 -53.28 22.13
C ALA A 14 -0.46 -52.39 21.60
N THR A 15 -0.83 -51.36 22.36
CA THR A 15 -1.62 -50.22 21.89
C THR A 15 -0.93 -48.92 22.30
N ALA A 16 0.25 -48.69 21.74
CA ALA A 16 0.96 -47.42 21.85
C ALA A 16 1.58 -47.08 20.49
N ALA A 17 0.84 -46.38 19.64
CA ALA A 17 1.35 -45.48 18.59
C ALA A 17 0.22 -45.06 17.63
N ALA A 18 -0.57 -44.05 18.00
CA ALA A 18 -1.41 -43.32 17.03
C ALA A 18 -1.81 -41.93 17.55
N LEU A 19 -0.85 -41.13 18.03
CA LEU A 19 -1.12 -39.75 18.49
C LEU A 19 -0.05 -38.74 18.03
N ALA A 20 0.71 -39.03 16.98
CA ALA A 20 1.81 -38.16 16.53
C ALA A 20 1.72 -37.74 15.05
N ALA A 21 0.51 -37.53 14.51
CA ALA A 21 0.36 -37.19 13.10
C ALA A 21 -0.69 -36.10 12.81
N LEU A 22 -0.84 -35.09 13.67
CA LEU A 22 -1.70 -33.93 13.37
C LEU A 22 -1.18 -32.61 13.95
N ILE A 23 0.11 -32.31 13.78
CA ILE A 23 0.59 -30.91 13.93
C ILE A 23 1.64 -30.62 12.86
N SER A 24 1.24 -30.68 11.59
CA SER A 24 1.98 -29.98 10.55
C SER A 24 1.54 -28.52 10.59
N PRO A 25 2.44 -27.53 10.84
CA PRO A 25 2.08 -26.13 10.69
C PRO A 25 1.69 -25.87 9.22
N PRO A 26 0.70 -25.00 8.95
CA PRO A 26 0.21 -24.79 7.60
C PRO A 26 1.29 -24.12 6.75
N ALA A 27 1.96 -24.90 5.88
CA ALA A 27 2.95 -24.42 4.93
C ALA A 27 2.39 -23.35 3.96
N ALA A 28 1.05 -23.29 3.80
CA ALA A 28 0.37 -22.25 3.05
C ALA A 28 0.60 -20.84 3.64
N SER A 29 0.68 -20.70 4.96
CA SER A 29 0.83 -19.37 5.58
C SER A 29 2.21 -18.74 5.30
N ALA A 30 3.27 -19.54 5.25
CA ALA A 30 4.62 -19.07 4.98
C ALA A 30 4.86 -18.70 3.50
N ALA A 31 4.30 -19.49 2.57
CA ALA A 31 4.42 -19.23 1.13
C ALA A 31 3.62 -17.99 0.70
N GLN A 32 2.40 -17.78 1.20
CA GLN A 32 1.63 -16.56 0.94
C GLN A 32 2.24 -15.31 1.62
N ALA A 33 2.95 -15.46 2.75
CA ALA A 33 3.68 -14.35 3.36
C ALA A 33 4.92 -13.93 2.55
N ALA A 34 5.56 -14.84 1.81
CA ALA A 34 6.71 -14.51 0.97
C ALA A 34 6.34 -13.57 -0.19
N ASP A 35 5.13 -13.70 -0.72
CA ASP A 35 4.64 -12.90 -1.86
C ASP A 35 4.21 -11.49 -1.43
N GLU A 36 3.59 -11.33 -0.26
CA GLU A 36 3.12 -10.02 0.22
C GLU A 36 4.24 -9.03 0.53
N PHE A 37 5.40 -9.54 0.96
CA PHE A 37 6.59 -8.75 1.27
C PHE A 37 7.64 -8.80 0.13
N ALA A 38 7.28 -9.29 -1.06
CA ALA A 38 8.21 -9.42 -2.19
C ALA A 38 8.75 -8.06 -2.67
N ASP A 39 7.95 -7.00 -2.55
CA ASP A 39 8.35 -5.63 -2.91
C ASP A 39 9.15 -4.92 -1.79
N CYS A 40 9.54 -5.62 -0.71
CA CYS A 40 10.35 -5.03 0.35
C CYS A 40 11.77 -4.71 -0.15
N PRO A 41 12.23 -3.45 -0.06
CA PRO A 41 13.52 -3.07 -0.61
C PRO A 41 14.68 -3.60 0.25
N SER A 42 15.83 -3.85 -0.37
CA SER A 42 17.05 -4.16 0.39
C SER A 42 17.43 -3.01 1.32
N LEU A 43 17.93 -3.35 2.51
CA LEU A 43 18.39 -2.36 3.49
C LEU A 43 19.62 -1.57 2.98
N PRO A 44 19.76 -0.29 3.39
CA PRO A 44 21.00 0.45 3.15
C PRO A 44 22.17 -0.17 3.95
N ALA A 45 23.40 0.03 3.48
CA ALA A 45 24.60 -0.57 4.07
C ALA A 45 24.84 -0.15 5.53
N ASP A 46 24.40 1.05 5.90
CA ASP A 46 24.50 1.63 7.24
C ASP A 46 23.22 1.44 8.07
N ALA A 47 22.35 0.49 7.71
CA ALA A 47 21.17 0.13 8.48
C ALA A 47 21.54 -0.42 9.87
N ARG A 48 20.90 0.09 10.93
CA ARG A 48 21.01 -0.52 12.28
C ARG A 48 20.18 -1.80 12.35
N PRO A 49 20.78 -2.94 12.75
CA PRO A 49 20.04 -4.18 12.96
C PRO A 49 18.82 -3.99 13.86
N LEU A 50 17.76 -4.78 13.61
CA LEU A 50 16.52 -4.85 14.43
C LEU A 50 15.67 -3.56 14.50
N THR A 51 16.13 -2.45 13.93
CA THR A 51 15.33 -1.20 13.87
C THR A 51 14.45 -1.13 12.63
N TRP A 52 14.77 -1.91 11.59
CA TRP A 52 14.10 -1.83 10.30
C TRP A 52 12.86 -2.71 10.24
N LYS A 53 11.78 -2.12 9.72
CA LYS A 53 10.53 -2.79 9.40
C LYS A 53 10.14 -2.49 7.97
N CYS A 54 9.61 -3.50 7.29
CA CYS A 54 8.89 -3.34 6.04
C CYS A 54 7.40 -3.24 6.34
N TYR A 55 6.75 -2.23 5.78
CA TYR A 55 5.32 -1.99 5.85
C TYR A 55 4.73 -2.19 4.46
N VAL A 56 3.65 -2.96 4.38
CA VAL A 56 2.86 -3.15 3.17
C VAL A 56 1.49 -2.57 3.47
N LEU A 57 1.19 -1.46 2.82
CA LEU A 57 -0.10 -0.79 2.90
C LEU A 57 -0.90 -1.19 1.66
N THR A 58 -2.10 -1.71 1.85
CA THR A 58 -3.06 -1.99 0.77
C THR A 58 -4.34 -1.18 0.97
N ALA A 59 -4.65 -0.31 0.02
CA ALA A 59 -5.85 0.50 0.00
C ALA A 59 -6.97 -0.28 -0.68
N GLU A 60 -8.14 -0.36 -0.07
CA GLU A 60 -9.31 -1.05 -0.64
C GLU A 60 -10.23 -0.08 -1.41
N ASP A 61 -10.15 1.20 -1.07
CA ASP A 61 -10.96 2.26 -1.65
C ASP A 61 -10.12 3.54 -1.63
N THR A 62 -9.88 4.10 -2.82
CA THR A 62 -9.03 5.28 -2.98
C THR A 62 -9.76 6.35 -3.76
N LEU A 63 -9.98 7.48 -3.09
CA LEU A 63 -10.55 8.68 -3.70
C LEU A 63 -9.49 9.78 -3.78
N ILE A 64 -9.22 10.21 -5.02
CA ILE A 64 -8.31 11.30 -5.33
C ILE A 64 -9.14 12.42 -5.96
N GLY A 65 -9.42 13.46 -5.18
CA GLY A 65 -10.01 14.69 -5.68
C GLY A 65 -8.94 15.58 -6.29
N VAL A 66 -9.03 15.81 -7.60
CA VAL A 66 -8.17 16.76 -8.32
C VAL A 66 -8.93 18.08 -8.41
N SER A 67 -8.63 19.01 -7.50
CA SER A 67 -9.32 20.29 -7.30
C SER A 67 -10.82 20.16 -6.98
N LEU A 68 -11.32 20.99 -6.06
CA LEU A 68 -12.74 21.13 -5.68
C LEU A 68 -13.70 20.94 -6.87
N GLY A 69 -14.25 19.72 -7.01
CA GLY A 69 -15.43 19.39 -7.78
C GLY A 69 -15.32 19.32 -9.30
N ARG A 70 -14.13 19.37 -9.92
CA ARG A 70 -14.04 19.31 -11.40
C ARG A 70 -13.85 17.90 -11.94
N MET A 71 -12.86 17.16 -11.44
CA MET A 71 -12.68 15.75 -11.79
C MET A 71 -12.16 14.97 -10.58
N HIS A 72 -12.78 13.81 -10.33
CA HIS A 72 -12.33 12.88 -9.29
C HIS A 72 -11.75 11.66 -9.97
N ALA A 73 -10.61 11.16 -9.48
CA ALA A 73 -10.12 9.84 -9.83
C ALA A 73 -10.48 8.91 -8.67
N HIS A 74 -11.20 7.83 -8.97
CA HIS A 74 -11.69 6.91 -7.95
C HIS A 74 -11.47 5.47 -8.39
N THR A 75 -11.04 4.63 -7.47
CA THR A 75 -10.91 3.20 -7.72
C THR A 75 -11.18 2.39 -6.47
N LYS A 76 -11.80 1.23 -6.70
CA LYS A 76 -11.96 0.13 -5.73
C LYS A 76 -10.94 -0.98 -5.95
N GLU A 77 -10.11 -0.86 -6.99
CA GLU A 77 -9.01 -1.78 -7.20
C GLU A 77 -7.90 -1.49 -6.18
N PRO A 78 -7.25 -2.54 -5.65
CA PRO A 78 -6.30 -2.37 -4.58
C PRO A 78 -5.06 -1.60 -5.05
N ILE A 79 -4.71 -0.55 -4.31
CA ILE A 79 -3.42 0.14 -4.45
C ILE A 79 -2.51 -0.38 -3.35
N ARG A 80 -1.28 -0.79 -3.71
CA ARG A 80 -0.30 -1.31 -2.76
C ARG A 80 0.93 -0.41 -2.69
N LEU A 81 1.23 0.09 -1.51
CA LEU A 81 2.44 0.84 -1.20
C LEU A 81 3.31 0.02 -0.25
N THR A 82 4.53 -0.29 -0.67
CA THR A 82 5.51 -1.00 0.14
C THR A 82 6.66 -0.07 0.50
N VAL A 83 6.93 0.08 1.79
CA VAL A 83 7.96 0.98 2.32
C VAL A 83 8.72 0.30 3.44
N ALA A 84 10.04 0.44 3.46
CA ALA A 84 10.87 0.08 4.60
C ALA A 84 11.28 1.33 5.39
N GLN A 85 11.24 1.27 6.71
CA GLN A 85 11.72 2.36 7.57
C GLN A 85 12.54 1.79 8.71
N GLY A 86 13.55 2.55 9.13
CA GLY A 86 14.42 2.18 10.25
C GLY A 86 15.50 3.22 10.48
N SER A 87 16.39 2.95 11.44
CA SER A 87 17.46 3.87 11.79
C SER A 87 18.78 3.46 11.13
N LEU A 88 19.57 4.46 10.76
CA LEU A 88 20.94 4.32 10.30
C LEU A 88 21.90 4.35 11.48
N THR A 89 23.13 3.87 11.30
CA THR A 89 24.18 3.84 12.34
C THR A 89 24.51 5.24 12.87
N ASN A 90 24.31 6.29 12.07
CA ASN A 90 24.44 7.70 12.48
C ASN A 90 23.25 8.23 13.34
N GLY A 91 22.24 7.39 13.61
CA GLY A 91 21.07 7.75 14.43
C GLY A 91 19.90 8.36 13.66
N LYS A 92 20.05 8.68 12.37
CA LYS A 92 18.95 9.19 11.54
C LYS A 92 17.96 8.08 11.22
N THR A 93 16.67 8.36 11.35
CA THR A 93 15.62 7.50 10.80
C THR A 93 15.42 7.87 9.33
N VAL A 94 15.33 6.85 8.47
CA VAL A 94 15.09 7.02 7.05
C VAL A 94 14.02 6.04 6.56
N ALA A 95 13.43 6.35 5.43
CA ALA A 95 12.53 5.48 4.70
C ALA A 95 13.12 5.12 3.34
N LYS A 96 12.81 3.93 2.86
CA LYS A 96 13.13 3.47 1.51
C LYS A 96 11.86 2.94 0.87
N LEU A 97 11.55 3.45 -0.30
CA LEU A 97 10.45 2.96 -1.10
C LEU A 97 10.79 1.57 -1.66
N GLY A 98 9.86 0.64 -1.51
CA GLY A 98 9.89 -0.66 -2.17
C GLY A 98 9.22 -0.58 -3.54
N ALA A 99 7.90 -0.50 -3.53
CA ALA A 99 7.09 -0.35 -4.74
C ALA A 99 5.80 0.43 -4.44
N LEU A 100 5.26 1.07 -5.47
CA LEU A 100 3.87 1.52 -5.52
C LEU A 100 3.21 0.80 -6.70
N ARG A 101 2.29 -0.12 -6.41
CA ARG A 101 1.54 -0.89 -7.39
C ARG A 101 0.12 -0.32 -7.44
N ALA A 102 -0.26 0.24 -8.58
CA ALA A 102 -1.60 0.72 -8.83
C ALA A 102 -1.92 0.51 -10.31
N ASN A 103 -3.14 0.06 -10.61
CA ASN A 103 -3.65 0.16 -11.97
C ASN A 103 -4.03 1.61 -12.28
N PRO A 104 -4.09 2.01 -13.57
CA PRO A 104 -4.56 3.34 -13.95
C PRO A 104 -5.97 3.62 -13.41
N ILE A 105 -6.09 4.67 -12.60
CA ILE A 105 -7.30 5.04 -11.87
C ILE A 105 -8.21 5.84 -12.81
N PRO A 106 -9.44 5.41 -13.10
CA PRO A 106 -10.32 6.16 -13.98
C PRO A 106 -10.75 7.47 -13.34
N PHE A 107 -10.89 8.51 -14.17
CA PHE A 107 -11.65 9.68 -13.77
C PHE A 107 -13.15 9.36 -13.80
N VAL A 108 -13.87 9.84 -12.80
CA VAL A 108 -15.30 9.64 -12.60
C VAL A 108 -16.03 10.97 -12.46
N THR A 109 -17.33 10.94 -12.71
CA THR A 109 -18.27 12.03 -12.44
C THR A 109 -19.44 11.50 -11.59
N GLY A 110 -20.32 12.39 -11.15
CA GLY A 110 -21.34 12.08 -10.14
C GLY A 110 -20.77 12.11 -8.72
N VAL A 111 -21.36 11.33 -7.81
CA VAL A 111 -20.92 11.26 -6.40
C VAL A 111 -20.05 10.02 -6.20
N PRO A 112 -18.72 10.17 -5.99
CA PRO A 112 -17.82 9.04 -5.84
C PRO A 112 -18.21 8.12 -4.68
N GLY A 113 -18.01 6.81 -4.84
CA GLY A 113 -18.37 5.77 -3.87
C GLY A 113 -19.84 5.39 -3.86
N THR A 114 -20.69 6.02 -4.69
CA THR A 114 -22.15 5.78 -4.72
C THR A 114 -22.62 5.15 -6.03
N PRO A 115 -23.87 4.65 -6.11
CA PRO A 115 -24.45 4.18 -7.37
C PRO A 115 -24.57 5.25 -8.47
N PHE A 116 -24.39 6.54 -8.15
CA PHE A 116 -24.39 7.64 -9.11
C PHE A 116 -23.00 7.94 -9.67
N GLU A 117 -21.98 7.20 -9.24
CA GLU A 117 -20.65 7.28 -9.85
C GLU A 117 -20.67 6.66 -11.25
N VAL A 118 -20.24 7.44 -12.23
CA VAL A 118 -20.09 6.97 -13.61
C VAL A 118 -18.73 7.40 -14.17
N PRO A 119 -18.15 6.65 -15.12
CA PRO A 119 -16.92 7.04 -15.78
C PRO A 119 -17.03 8.43 -16.41
N HIS A 120 -15.98 9.24 -16.30
CA HIS A 120 -15.95 10.55 -16.92
C HIS A 120 -15.93 10.42 -18.45
N PRO A 121 -16.67 11.24 -19.21
CA PRO A 121 -16.78 11.11 -20.68
C PRO A 121 -15.47 11.20 -21.46
N THR A 122 -14.42 11.77 -20.86
CA THR A 122 -13.08 11.81 -21.48
C THR A 122 -12.42 10.43 -21.60
N GLY A 123 -12.87 9.44 -20.81
CA GLY A 123 -12.22 8.12 -20.74
C GLY A 123 -10.81 8.14 -20.16
N TRP A 124 -10.36 9.29 -19.64
CA TRP A 124 -9.00 9.46 -19.13
C TRP A 124 -8.80 8.68 -17.83
N LYS A 125 -7.55 8.26 -17.60
CA LYS A 125 -7.10 7.56 -16.41
C LYS A 125 -5.85 8.22 -15.84
N LEU A 126 -5.63 8.03 -14.55
CA LEU A 126 -4.50 8.56 -13.79
C LEU A 126 -3.58 7.40 -13.41
N GLU A 127 -2.33 7.47 -13.85
CA GLU A 127 -1.28 6.54 -13.44
C GLU A 127 -0.32 7.25 -12.50
N ILE A 128 -0.18 6.73 -11.28
CA ILE A 128 0.63 7.33 -10.23
C ILE A 128 1.96 6.58 -10.18
N THR A 129 3.06 7.32 -10.29
CA THR A 129 4.41 6.77 -10.20
C THR A 129 5.18 7.48 -9.09
N PRO A 130 5.81 6.73 -8.16
CA PRO A 130 6.59 7.33 -7.10
C PRO A 130 7.92 7.88 -7.64
N THR A 131 8.38 8.99 -7.07
CA THR A 131 9.67 9.61 -7.45
C THR A 131 10.87 9.09 -6.65
N GLY A 132 10.60 8.29 -5.62
CA GLY A 132 11.61 7.87 -4.63
C GLY A 132 11.79 8.85 -3.48
N MET A 133 11.24 10.07 -3.57
CA MET A 133 11.15 10.99 -2.43
C MET A 133 10.23 10.40 -1.36
N ILE A 134 10.78 10.11 -0.19
CA ILE A 134 10.04 9.55 0.93
C ILE A 134 10.65 9.98 2.26
N GLU A 135 9.82 10.45 3.19
CA GLU A 135 10.22 10.75 4.57
C GLU A 135 9.60 9.72 5.52
N PRO A 136 10.37 9.19 6.50
CA PRO A 136 9.86 8.21 7.44
C PRO A 136 8.75 8.83 8.31
N GLY A 137 7.81 8.00 8.75
CA GLY A 137 6.78 8.37 9.71
C GLY A 137 6.46 7.21 10.64
N ILE A 138 5.47 7.37 11.52
CA ILE A 138 5.21 6.38 12.57
C ILE A 138 4.51 5.12 12.02
N LEU A 139 3.48 5.32 11.21
CA LEU A 139 2.67 4.24 10.59
C LEU A 139 2.70 4.33 9.08
N VAL A 140 2.59 5.55 8.55
CA VAL A 140 2.70 5.87 7.13
C VAL A 140 3.87 6.82 6.94
N PRO A 141 4.47 6.88 5.74
CA PRO A 141 5.48 7.91 5.43
C PRO A 141 4.91 9.32 5.62
N HIS A 142 5.69 10.22 6.23
CA HIS A 142 5.26 11.62 6.41
C HIS A 142 5.23 12.40 5.11
N LYS A 143 6.13 12.09 4.18
CA LYS A 143 6.08 12.66 2.83
C LYS A 143 6.29 11.58 1.80
N LEU A 144 5.53 11.66 0.73
CA LEU A 144 5.69 10.81 -0.45
C LEU A 144 5.62 11.69 -1.70
N GLY A 145 6.70 11.72 -2.47
CA GLY A 145 6.72 12.39 -3.77
C GLY A 145 6.25 11.46 -4.88
N VAL A 146 5.22 11.86 -5.61
CA VAL A 146 4.69 11.12 -6.76
C VAL A 146 4.61 12.02 -8.00
N THR A 147 4.46 11.38 -9.16
CA THR A 147 4.01 12.02 -10.40
C THR A 147 2.73 11.35 -10.86
N ALA A 148 1.89 12.09 -11.58
CA ALA A 148 0.62 11.60 -12.08
C ALA A 148 0.57 11.74 -13.60
N ARG A 149 0.68 10.62 -14.32
CA ARG A 149 0.50 10.60 -15.78
C ARG A 149 -0.99 10.47 -16.10
N ILE A 150 -1.46 11.29 -17.04
CA ILE A 150 -2.84 11.24 -17.52
C ILE A 150 -2.82 10.45 -18.83
N ILE A 151 -3.52 9.33 -18.84
CA ILE A 151 -3.60 8.40 -19.96
C ILE A 151 -4.96 8.55 -20.62
N GLY A 152 -4.97 8.69 -21.94
CA GLY A 152 -6.20 8.75 -22.71
C GLY A 152 -5.97 9.17 -24.15
N ASP A 153 -7.00 8.99 -24.96
CA ASP A 153 -6.92 9.28 -26.39
C ASP A 153 -6.58 10.75 -26.64
N GLY A 154 -5.61 10.97 -27.53
CA GLY A 154 -5.18 12.31 -27.96
C GLY A 154 -4.27 13.07 -26.99
N LEU A 155 -3.89 12.49 -25.84
CA LEU A 155 -2.98 13.14 -24.87
C LEU A 155 -1.50 12.83 -25.09
N GLY A 156 -1.19 11.76 -25.83
CA GLY A 156 0.16 11.23 -25.97
C GLY A 156 0.70 10.61 -24.67
N ASP A 157 1.92 10.10 -24.70
CA ASP A 157 2.50 9.34 -23.57
C ASP A 157 3.15 10.22 -22.50
N SER A 158 3.27 11.53 -22.74
CA SER A 158 3.99 12.47 -21.88
C SER A 158 3.10 13.32 -20.96
N CYS A 159 1.76 13.28 -21.12
CA CYS A 159 0.85 14.14 -20.37
C CYS A 159 0.91 13.85 -18.87
N ARG A 160 1.49 14.77 -18.09
CA ARG A 160 1.80 14.51 -16.68
C ARG A 160 1.69 15.74 -15.80
N VAL A 161 1.20 15.52 -14.59
CA VAL A 161 1.22 16.44 -13.46
C VAL A 161 2.42 16.12 -12.58
N GLY A 162 3.25 17.13 -12.33
CA GLY A 162 4.51 17.00 -11.60
C GLY A 162 5.62 16.35 -12.42
N SER A 163 6.81 16.29 -11.82
CA SER A 163 8.03 15.75 -12.42
C SER A 163 8.95 15.17 -11.34
N SER A 164 10.01 14.47 -11.72
CA SER A 164 11.01 13.97 -10.76
C SER A 164 11.68 15.09 -9.95
N SER A 165 11.91 16.27 -10.56
CA SER A 165 12.51 17.43 -9.90
C SER A 165 11.50 18.29 -9.15
N ARG A 166 10.21 18.21 -9.50
CA ARG A 166 9.10 18.91 -8.83
C ARG A 166 7.91 17.94 -8.69
N PRO A 167 7.98 16.99 -7.74
CA PRO A 167 6.93 16.01 -7.54
C PRO A 167 5.67 16.65 -6.95
N ILE A 168 4.56 15.93 -7.06
CA ILE A 168 3.41 16.12 -6.19
C ILE A 168 3.81 15.53 -4.84
N VAL A 169 3.82 16.37 -3.80
CA VAL A 169 4.17 15.93 -2.44
C VAL A 169 2.89 15.67 -1.68
N ILE A 170 2.69 14.42 -1.28
CA ILE A 170 1.60 14.00 -0.39
C ILE A 170 2.16 13.94 1.02
N ASP A 171 1.50 14.63 1.95
CA ASP A 171 1.78 14.66 3.40
C ASP A 171 0.59 14.05 4.15
N PRO A 172 0.51 12.70 4.20
CA PRO A 172 -0.65 12.01 4.74
C PRO A 172 -0.73 12.12 6.27
N VAL A 173 -1.90 12.50 6.76
CA VAL A 173 -2.26 12.48 8.19
C VAL A 173 -3.13 11.26 8.49
N VAL A 174 -2.81 10.53 9.55
CA VAL A 174 -3.63 9.42 10.03
C VAL A 174 -4.80 9.98 10.84
N ASN A 175 -6.01 9.85 10.32
CA ASN A 175 -7.23 10.29 11.00
C ASN A 175 -7.62 9.34 12.13
N TRP A 176 -7.53 8.03 11.87
CA TRP A 176 -7.74 6.99 12.87
C TRP A 176 -6.98 5.73 12.46
N ALA A 177 -6.62 4.91 13.45
CA ALA A 177 -5.99 3.60 13.26
C ALA A 177 -6.54 2.61 14.29
N LEU A 178 -6.90 1.41 13.83
CA LEU A 178 -7.50 0.34 14.64
C LEU A 178 -6.79 -0.99 14.36
N PRO A 179 -6.65 -1.87 15.36
CA PRO A 179 -6.23 -3.25 15.13
C PRO A 179 -7.14 -3.91 14.09
N TRP A 180 -6.54 -4.65 13.16
CA TRP A 180 -7.27 -5.34 12.11
C TRP A 180 -6.74 -6.76 11.97
N VAL A 181 -7.65 -7.72 11.83
CA VAL A 181 -7.30 -9.12 11.61
C VAL A 181 -8.04 -9.61 10.38
N SER A 182 -7.31 -10.18 9.43
CA SER A 182 -7.89 -10.80 8.24
C SER A 182 -7.07 -12.01 7.82
N ASN A 183 -7.75 -13.12 7.51
CA ASN A 183 -7.11 -14.38 7.12
C ASN A 183 -5.99 -14.82 8.10
N GLY A 184 -6.21 -14.64 9.41
CA GLY A 184 -5.23 -14.96 10.46
C GLY A 184 -4.05 -14.00 10.57
N LYS A 185 -4.01 -12.91 9.80
CA LYS A 185 -2.96 -11.90 9.84
C LYS A 185 -3.38 -10.74 10.73
N VAL A 186 -2.49 -10.37 11.64
CA VAL A 186 -2.67 -9.17 12.48
C VAL A 186 -2.03 -7.98 11.77
N GLY A 187 -2.78 -6.91 11.64
CA GLY A 187 -2.36 -5.67 11.03
C GLY A 187 -3.07 -4.47 11.65
N THR A 188 -3.09 -3.38 10.91
CA THR A 188 -3.77 -2.14 11.30
C THR A 188 -4.61 -1.66 10.14
N ARG A 189 -5.88 -1.36 10.39
CA ARG A 189 -6.71 -0.62 9.44
C ARG A 189 -6.69 0.84 9.85
N MET A 190 -6.46 1.73 8.90
CA MET A 190 -6.35 3.15 9.17
C MET A 190 -6.97 3.97 8.05
N LYS A 191 -7.61 5.08 8.42
CA LYS A 191 -8.00 6.11 7.46
C LYS A 191 -6.95 7.19 7.46
N VAL A 192 -6.49 7.51 6.27
CA VAL A 192 -5.43 8.47 6.03
C VAL A 192 -5.95 9.50 5.05
N ALA A 193 -5.65 10.77 5.30
CA ALA A 193 -6.00 11.84 4.41
C ALA A 193 -4.85 12.84 4.26
N ASP A 194 -4.74 13.39 3.06
CA ASP A 194 -4.03 14.64 2.83
C ASP A 194 -5.02 15.61 2.20
N ILE A 195 -5.22 16.73 2.87
CA ILE A 195 -6.18 17.77 2.48
C ILE A 195 -5.48 19.09 2.16
N VAL A 196 -4.14 19.12 2.12
CA VAL A 196 -3.33 20.35 1.97
C VAL A 196 -2.25 20.23 0.89
N TYR A 197 -2.37 19.31 -0.08
CA TYR A 197 -1.38 19.19 -1.15
C TYR A 197 -1.68 20.11 -2.34
N SER A 198 -0.63 20.62 -2.97
CA SER A 198 -0.73 21.42 -4.19
C SER A 198 -0.50 20.57 -5.43
N LEU A 199 -1.17 20.92 -6.53
CA LEU A 199 -0.97 20.28 -7.82
C LEU A 199 -0.42 21.30 -8.83
N PRO A 200 0.75 21.04 -9.42
CA PRO A 200 1.25 21.87 -10.51
C PRO A 200 0.40 21.69 -11.77
N ILE A 201 0.69 22.47 -12.80
CA ILE A 201 0.10 22.26 -14.12
C ILE A 201 0.51 20.88 -14.70
N ALA A 202 -0.41 20.29 -15.45
CA ALA A 202 -0.12 19.23 -16.40
C ALA A 202 0.68 19.80 -17.59
N THR A 203 1.67 19.04 -18.05
CA THR A 203 2.50 19.38 -19.21
C THR A 203 2.70 18.17 -20.11
N GLY A 204 3.02 18.42 -21.38
CA GLY A 204 3.33 17.37 -22.35
C GLY A 204 2.09 16.66 -22.88
N CYS A 205 0.93 17.34 -22.91
CA CYS A 205 -0.36 16.75 -23.26
C CYS A 205 -0.68 16.87 -24.76
N ASN A 206 0.34 16.70 -25.61
CA ASN A 206 0.22 16.72 -27.08
C ASN A 206 -0.54 17.96 -27.62
N GLY A 207 -0.20 19.15 -27.11
CA GLY A 207 -0.83 20.42 -27.49
C GLY A 207 -2.19 20.70 -26.83
N LYS A 208 -2.67 19.81 -25.95
CA LYS A 208 -3.93 19.95 -25.20
C LYS A 208 -3.73 20.42 -23.76
N ASP A 209 -2.54 20.92 -23.42
CA ASP A 209 -2.15 21.31 -22.06
C ASP A 209 -3.18 22.29 -21.45
N PHE A 210 -3.64 23.30 -22.19
CA PHE A 210 -4.67 24.22 -21.71
C PHE A 210 -5.98 23.50 -21.33
N THR A 211 -6.52 22.66 -22.22
CA THR A 211 -7.77 21.94 -21.98
C THR A 211 -7.65 20.96 -20.81
N VAL A 212 -6.55 20.23 -20.72
CA VAL A 212 -6.29 19.30 -19.61
C VAL A 212 -6.24 20.05 -18.28
N ASN A 213 -5.48 21.15 -18.23
CA ASN A 213 -5.37 21.97 -17.02
C ASN A 213 -6.73 22.60 -16.64
N GLN A 214 -7.52 23.05 -17.60
CA GLN A 214 -8.84 23.63 -17.34
C GLN A 214 -9.81 22.60 -16.76
N LEU A 215 -9.87 21.40 -17.36
CA LEU A 215 -10.74 20.30 -16.92
C LEU A 215 -10.35 19.78 -15.54
N LEU A 216 -9.05 19.64 -15.26
CA LEU A 216 -8.55 19.20 -13.96
C LEU A 216 -8.47 20.32 -12.92
N GLY A 217 -8.71 21.58 -13.29
CA GLY A 217 -8.60 22.71 -12.36
C GLY A 217 -7.16 22.99 -11.90
N LEU A 218 -6.18 22.80 -12.79
CA LEU A 218 -4.76 22.99 -12.50
C LEU A 218 -4.24 24.37 -12.94
N PRO A 219 -3.26 24.96 -12.24
CA PRO A 219 -2.67 24.45 -11.00
C PRO A 219 -3.66 24.60 -9.83
N ALA A 220 -3.67 23.62 -8.93
CA ALA A 220 -4.53 23.64 -7.76
C ALA A 220 -3.70 24.00 -6.52
N ASN A 221 -4.16 24.99 -5.76
CA ASN A 221 -3.54 25.35 -4.49
C ASN A 221 -3.88 24.32 -3.41
N SER A 222 -3.11 24.36 -2.31
CA SER A 222 -3.20 23.39 -1.22
C SER A 222 -4.58 23.29 -0.56
N VAL A 223 -5.45 24.29 -0.66
CA VAL A 223 -6.72 24.32 0.09
C VAL A 223 -7.85 23.56 -0.64
N SER A 224 -7.61 23.12 -1.88
CA SER A 224 -8.66 22.63 -2.77
C SER A 224 -8.55 21.15 -3.16
N ASN A 225 -7.51 20.46 -2.70
CA ASN A 225 -7.27 19.06 -3.09
C ASN A 225 -7.53 18.12 -1.92
N GLN A 226 -7.99 16.92 -2.24
CA GLN A 226 -8.30 15.92 -1.24
C GLN A 226 -7.81 14.56 -1.69
N PHE A 227 -7.00 13.94 -0.85
CA PHE A 227 -6.58 12.56 -0.93
C PHE A 227 -7.18 11.87 0.29
N GLN A 228 -8.07 10.91 0.07
CA GLN A 228 -8.64 10.09 1.14
C GLN A 228 -8.49 8.63 0.77
N VAL A 229 -8.02 7.86 1.74
CA VAL A 229 -7.76 6.45 1.54
C VAL A 229 -7.89 5.68 2.85
N THR A 230 -8.48 4.49 2.76
CA THR A 230 -8.50 3.54 3.87
C THR A 230 -7.50 2.43 3.58
N TRP A 231 -6.43 2.38 4.36
CA TRP A 231 -5.37 1.39 4.26
C TRP A 231 -5.59 0.26 5.24
N THR A 232 -5.29 -0.96 4.81
CA THR A 232 -4.87 -2.05 5.68
C THR A 232 -3.36 -2.14 5.63
N MET A 233 -2.72 -2.30 6.78
CA MET A 233 -1.27 -2.33 6.91
C MET A 233 -0.85 -3.61 7.63
N ILE A 234 0.08 -4.33 7.02
CA ILE A 234 0.84 -5.40 7.67
C ILE A 234 2.33 -5.02 7.70
N SER A 235 3.08 -5.60 8.62
CA SER A 235 4.52 -5.32 8.73
C SER A 235 5.33 -6.54 9.08
N LYS A 236 6.61 -6.52 8.69
CA LYS A 236 7.60 -7.54 9.00
C LYS A 236 8.92 -6.86 9.39
N ARG A 237 9.64 -7.43 10.36
CA ARG A 237 11.02 -6.99 10.68
C ARG A 237 12.00 -7.61 9.69
N TYR A 238 13.02 -6.83 9.32
CA TYR A 238 14.19 -7.36 8.61
C TYR A 238 15.06 -8.21 9.53
#